data_AF-F0JH96-F1
#
_entry.id   AF-F0JH96-F1
#
_cell.length_a   1.000
_cell.length_b   1.000
_cell.length_c   1.000
_cell.angle_alpha   90.00
_cell.angle_beta   90.00
_cell.angle_gamma   90.00
#
_symmetry.space_group_name_H-M   'P 1'
#
loop_
_entity.id
_entity.type
_entity.pdbx_description
1 polymer ?
#
loop_
_entity_poly.entity_id
_entity_poly.type
_entity_poly.pdbx_seq_one_letter_code
_entity_poly.pdbx_strand_id
1 'polypeptide(L)'
;MSTQPQETVMDIFWLGLKTWWAEMKWLARSLSGRFEVGRLEKELEREYGILGRIAEAPRGRMEEKELCIKQIAFLKEEIEALREELANDREERMKRVRREDGGAA
;
A
#
# COMPACT_ATOMS: atom_id res chain seq x y z
N MET A 1 27.56 -34.45 -26.78
CA MET A 1 26.67 -33.53 -27.55
C MET A 1 25.55 -33.10 -26.62
N SER A 2 25.67 -31.90 -26.06
CA SER A 2 24.64 -31.31 -25.19
C SER A 2 23.54 -30.74 -26.08
N THR A 3 22.39 -31.42 -26.14
CA THR A 3 21.18 -30.91 -26.80
C THR A 3 20.62 -29.78 -25.96
N GLN A 4 20.78 -28.53 -26.41
CA GLN A 4 20.04 -27.43 -25.81
C GLN A 4 18.54 -27.63 -26.07
N PRO A 5 17.67 -27.49 -25.06
CA PRO A 5 16.24 -27.56 -25.26
C PRO A 5 15.83 -26.39 -26.16
N GLN A 6 15.18 -26.67 -27.30
CA GLN A 6 14.56 -25.61 -28.09
C GLN A 6 13.39 -25.06 -27.28
N GLU A 7 13.55 -23.86 -26.73
CA GLU A 7 12.43 -23.11 -26.16
C GLU A 7 11.38 -22.91 -27.26
N THR A 8 10.17 -23.42 -27.05
CA THR A 8 9.11 -23.28 -28.04
C THR A 8 8.47 -21.90 -27.92
N VAL A 9 7.93 -21.38 -29.02
CA VAL A 9 7.16 -20.11 -29.03
C VAL A 9 6.04 -20.11 -27.98
N MET A 10 5.48 -21.30 -27.69
CA MET A 10 4.49 -21.47 -26.64
C MET A 10 5.06 -21.27 -25.24
N ASP A 11 6.29 -21.71 -24.96
CA ASP A 11 6.94 -21.51 -23.67
C ASP A 11 7.18 -20.01 -23.40
N ILE A 12 7.60 -19.28 -24.42
CA ILE A 12 7.79 -17.82 -24.36
C ILE A 12 6.45 -17.11 -24.09
N PHE A 13 5.38 -17.52 -24.78
CA PHE A 13 4.03 -16.96 -24.56
C PHE A 13 3.53 -17.21 -23.13
N TRP A 14 3.67 -18.45 -22.63
CA TRP A 14 3.27 -18.81 -21.27
C TRP A 14 4.09 -18.06 -20.22
N LEU A 15 5.39 -17.86 -20.47
CA LEU A 15 6.24 -17.05 -19.61
C LEU A 15 5.74 -15.60 -19.56
N GLY A 16 5.49 -14.99 -20.72
CA GLY A 16 4.96 -13.62 -20.80
C GLY A 16 3.62 -13.46 -20.06
N LEU A 17 2.71 -14.41 -20.21
CA LEU A 17 1.41 -14.39 -19.54
C LEU A 17 1.53 -14.53 -18.01
N LYS A 18 2.42 -15.39 -17.51
CA LYS A 18 2.69 -15.54 -16.08
C LYS A 18 3.26 -14.26 -15.48
N THR A 19 4.20 -13.63 -16.18
CA THR A 19 4.79 -12.35 -15.76
C THR A 19 3.71 -11.27 -15.71
N TRP A 20 2.91 -11.13 -16.76
CA TRP A 20 1.81 -10.16 -16.79
C TRP A 20 0.81 -10.37 -15.65
N TRP A 21 0.43 -11.61 -15.34
CA TRP A 21 -0.48 -11.90 -14.23
C TRP A 21 0.11 -11.52 -12.86
N ALA A 22 1.41 -11.79 -12.66
CA ALA A 22 2.11 -11.39 -11.44
C ALA A 22 2.14 -9.86 -11.29
N GLU A 23 2.37 -9.12 -12.38
CA GLU A 23 2.33 -7.66 -12.37
C GLU A 23 0.93 -7.11 -12.09
N MET A 24 -0.12 -7.70 -12.67
CA MET A 24 -1.51 -7.31 -12.42
C MET A 24 -1.90 -7.52 -10.96
N LYS A 25 -1.51 -8.64 -10.35
CA LYS A 25 -1.77 -8.91 -8.93
C LYS A 25 -1.10 -7.87 -8.02
N TRP A 26 0.13 -7.48 -8.37
CA TRP A 26 0.85 -6.44 -7.64
C TRP A 26 0.20 -5.07 -7.80
N LEU A 27 -0.19 -4.69 -9.03
CA LEU A 27 -0.89 -3.42 -9.29
C LEU A 27 -2.17 -3.33 -8.47
N ALA A 28 -2.95 -4.41 -8.42
CA ALA A 28 -4.17 -4.47 -7.62
C ALA A 28 -3.89 -4.25 -6.12
N ARG A 29 -2.82 -4.87 -5.58
CA ARG A 29 -2.43 -4.69 -4.17
C ARG A 29 -1.98 -3.26 -3.87
N SER A 30 -1.16 -2.68 -4.75
CA SER A 30 -0.71 -1.28 -4.63
C SER A 30 -1.89 -0.30 -4.67
N LEU A 31 -2.84 -0.54 -5.58
CA LEU A 31 -4.04 0.28 -5.69
C LEU A 31 -4.92 0.16 -4.43
N SER A 32 -5.13 -1.07 -3.94
CA SER A 32 -5.89 -1.32 -2.72
C SER A 32 -5.30 -0.60 -1.51
N GLY A 33 -3.97 -0.63 -1.34
CA GLY A 33 -3.32 0.09 -0.23
C GLY A 33 -3.49 1.60 -0.33
N ARG A 34 -3.43 2.18 -1.54
CA ARG A 34 -3.73 3.62 -1.73
C ARG A 34 -5.19 3.97 -1.41
N PHE A 35 -6.12 3.11 -1.78
CA PHE A 35 -7.53 3.29 -1.42
C PHE A 35 -7.74 3.23 0.09
N GLU A 36 -7.03 2.34 0.78
CA GLU A 36 -7.07 2.24 2.23
C GLU A 36 -6.52 3.48 2.93
N VAL A 37 -5.38 4.02 2.47
CA VAL A 37 -4.88 5.32 2.96
C VAL A 37 -5.94 6.41 2.79
N GLY A 38 -6.55 6.51 1.61
CA GLY A 38 -7.61 7.51 1.37
C GLY A 38 -8.87 7.30 2.22
N ARG A 39 -9.18 6.06 2.62
CA ARG A 39 -10.27 5.76 3.56
C ARG A 39 -9.92 6.26 4.96
N LEU A 40 -8.71 5.95 5.44
CA LEU A 40 -8.23 6.36 6.75
C LEU A 40 -8.11 7.89 6.87
N GLU A 41 -7.66 8.57 5.81
CA GLU A 41 -7.62 10.04 5.76
C GLU A 41 -9.01 10.66 5.92
N LYS A 42 -10.03 10.10 5.27
CA LYS A 42 -11.42 10.55 5.42
C LYS A 42 -11.95 10.30 6.84
N GLU A 43 -11.53 9.22 7.47
CA GLU A 43 -11.88 8.92 8.86
C GLU A 43 -11.20 9.90 9.82
N LEU A 44 -9.92 10.21 9.58
CA LEU A 44 -9.18 11.22 10.33
C LEU A 44 -9.81 12.61 10.22
N GLU A 45 -10.24 13.03 9.02
CA GLU A 45 -10.95 14.29 8.82
C GLU A 45 -12.26 14.34 9.62
N ARG A 46 -13.01 13.23 9.68
CA ARG A 46 -14.24 13.13 10.48
C ARG A 46 -13.96 13.30 11.96
N GLU A 47 -12.92 12.64 12.48
CA GLU A 47 -12.54 12.75 13.88
C GLU A 47 -12.12 14.18 14.24
N TYR A 48 -11.35 14.86 13.39
CA TYR A 48 -11.08 16.29 13.59
C TYR A 48 -12.35 17.14 13.62
N GLY A 49 -13.33 16.85 12.75
CA GLY A 49 -14.63 17.51 12.77
C GLY A 49 -15.41 17.26 14.07
N ILE A 50 -15.36 16.03 14.62
CA ILE A 50 -15.96 15.68 15.92
C ILE A 50 -15.27 16.47 17.03
N LEU A 51 -13.94 16.48 17.05
CA LEU A 51 -13.15 17.19 18.05
C LEU A 51 -13.45 18.70 18.04
N GLY A 52 -13.58 19.30 16.85
CA GLY A 52 -13.99 20.70 16.69
C GLY A 52 -15.36 20.97 17.31
N ARG A 53 -16.36 20.13 17.04
CA ARG A 53 -17.70 20.25 17.65
C ARG A 53 -17.69 20.05 19.17
N ILE A 54 -16.82 19.19 19.70
CA ILE A 54 -16.63 19.03 21.15
C ILE A 54 -16.01 20.30 21.74
N ALA A 55 -15.06 20.92 21.05
CA ALA A 55 -14.42 22.15 21.50
C ALA A 55 -15.40 23.34 21.56
N GLU A 56 -16.36 23.42 20.63
CA GLU A 56 -17.43 24.43 20.65
C GLU A 56 -18.42 24.26 21.83
N ALA A 57 -18.67 23.01 22.25
CA ALA A 57 -19.60 22.68 23.34
C ALA A 57 -19.00 21.65 24.33
N PRO A 58 -18.06 22.07 25.20
CA PRO A 58 -17.21 21.13 25.96
C PRO A 58 -17.85 20.52 27.21
N ARG A 59 -18.99 21.05 27.70
CA ARG A 59 -19.58 20.62 28.97
C ARG A 59 -20.02 19.16 28.93
N GLY A 60 -19.45 18.34 29.82
CA GLY A 60 -19.82 16.93 29.98
C GLY A 60 -19.26 15.97 28.93
N ARG A 61 -18.35 16.42 28.04
CA ARG A 61 -17.83 15.63 26.91
C ARG A 61 -16.34 15.30 27.01
N MET A 62 -15.79 15.26 28.24
CA MET A 62 -14.35 15.07 28.45
C MET A 62 -13.87 13.68 28.01
N GLU A 63 -14.65 12.64 28.29
CA GLU A 63 -14.35 11.27 27.86
C GLU A 63 -14.40 11.12 26.34
N GLU A 64 -15.42 11.72 25.70
CA GLU A 64 -15.56 11.73 24.24
C GLU A 64 -14.40 12.47 23.57
N LYS A 65 -13.96 13.59 24.16
CA LYS A 65 -12.78 14.32 23.71
C LYS A 65 -11.52 13.45 23.76
N GLU A 66 -11.32 12.75 24.88
CA GLU A 66 -10.15 11.89 25.07
C GLU A 66 -10.13 10.73 24.07
N LEU A 67 -11.29 10.10 23.84
CA LEU A 67 -11.44 9.04 22.85
C LEU A 67 -11.10 9.54 21.45
N CYS A 68 -11.65 10.69 21.05
CA CYS A 68 -11.40 11.28 19.74
C CYS A 68 -9.91 11.62 19.54
N ILE A 69 -9.22 12.12 20.58
CA ILE A 69 -7.78 12.36 20.53
C ILE A 69 -7.00 11.06 20.32
N LYS A 70 -7.35 9.98 21.03
CA LYS A 70 -6.72 8.67 20.85
C LYS A 70 -6.95 8.10 19.45
N GLN A 71 -8.15 8.24 18.91
CA GLN A 71 -8.48 7.82 17.55
C GLN A 71 -7.68 8.61 16.51
N ILE A 72 -7.57 9.94 16.67
CA ILE A 72 -6.74 10.78 15.79
C ILE A 72 -5.28 10.34 15.82
N ALA A 73 -4.73 10.06 17.01
CA ALA A 73 -3.34 9.59 17.14
C ALA A 73 -3.15 8.25 16.42
N PHE A 74 -4.01 7.28 16.70
CA PHE A 74 -4.00 5.98 16.05
C PHE A 74 -4.09 6.08 14.52
N LEU A 75 -5.04 6.85 14.00
CA LEU A 75 -5.24 7.00 12.55
C LEU A 75 -4.02 7.61 11.86
N LYS A 76 -3.32 8.55 12.52
CA LYS A 76 -2.08 9.12 11.97
C LYS A 76 -0.97 8.08 11.88
N GLU A 77 -0.75 7.34 12.96
CA GLU A 77 0.26 6.27 13.01
C GLU A 77 -0.02 5.20 11.95
N GLU A 78 -1.29 4.79 11.82
CA GLU A 78 -1.72 3.79 10.85
C GLU A 78 -1.51 4.27 9.39
N ILE A 79 -1.88 5.52 9.09
CA ILE A 79 -1.66 6.12 7.76
C ILE A 79 -0.17 6.19 7.44
N GLU A 80 0.67 6.58 8.41
CA GLU A 80 2.11 6.66 8.23
C GLU A 80 2.71 5.28 7.97
N ALA A 81 2.36 4.28 8.77
CA ALA A 81 2.80 2.90 8.60
C ALA A 81 2.41 2.33 7.23
N LEU A 82 1.16 2.50 6.79
CA LEU A 82 0.69 2.05 5.47
C LEU A 82 1.42 2.75 4.32
N ARG A 83 1.70 4.06 4.46
CA ARG A 83 2.47 4.80 3.44
C ARG A 83 3.91 4.32 3.37
N GLU A 84 4.52 4.02 4.49
CA GLU A 84 5.87 3.44 4.56
C GLU A 84 5.91 2.05 3.93
N GLU A 85 4.95 1.18 4.25
CA GLU A 85 4.84 -0.16 3.64
C GLU A 85 4.71 -0.06 2.11
N LEU A 86 3.85 0.84 1.61
CA LEU A 86 3.69 1.06 0.16
C LEU A 86 4.96 1.63 -0.51
N ALA A 87 5.73 2.46 0.20
CA ALA A 87 6.99 2.99 -0.30
C ALA A 87 8.08 1.91 -0.34
N ASN A 88 8.18 1.10 0.72
CA ASN A 88 9.13 0.00 0.83
C ASN A 88 8.85 -1.10 -0.19
N ASP A 89 7.59 -1.49 -0.40
CA ASP A 89 7.21 -2.46 -1.43
C ASP A 89 7.62 -1.98 -2.84
N ARG A 90 7.49 -0.67 -3.11
CA ARG A 90 7.97 -0.06 -4.36
C ARG A 90 9.51 -0.11 -4.47
N GLU A 91 10.24 0.20 -3.41
CA GLU A 91 11.71 0.19 -3.42
C GLU A 91 12.27 -1.23 -3.58
N GLU A 92 11.73 -2.20 -2.84
CA GLU A 92 12.09 -3.61 -2.99
C GLU A 92 11.87 -4.11 -4.41
N ARG A 93 10.77 -3.70 -5.04
CA ARG A 93 10.51 -4.02 -6.44
C ARG A 93 11.59 -3.44 -7.36
N MET A 94 11.90 -2.15 -7.22
CA MET A 94 12.93 -1.51 -8.06
C MET A 94 14.30 -2.17 -7.89
N LYS A 95 14.60 -2.68 -6.69
CA LYS A 95 15.82 -3.47 -6.42
C LYS A 95 15.80 -4.82 -7.12
N ARG A 96 14.67 -5.53 -7.16
CA ARG A 96 14.54 -6.82 -7.88
C ARG A 96 14.71 -6.63 -9.39
N VAL A 97 14.01 -5.67 -9.98
CA VAL A 97 14.13 -5.36 -11.42
C VAL A 97 15.57 -5.01 -11.79
N ARG A 98 16.24 -4.13 -11.01
CA ARG A 98 17.65 -3.77 -11.25
C ARG A 98 18.62 -4.94 -11.13
N ARG A 99 18.34 -5.93 -10.26
CA ARG A 99 19.17 -7.14 -10.12
C ARG A 99 18.98 -8.12 -11.27
N GLU A 100 17.76 -8.23 -11.78
CA GLU A 100 17.43 -9.08 -12.93
C GLU A 100 18.04 -8.50 -14.22
N ASP A 101 18.05 -7.18 -14.39
CA ASP A 101 18.69 -6.49 -15.53
C ASP A 101 20.23 -6.49 -15.48
N GLY A 102 20.82 -6.66 -14.29
CA GLY A 102 22.28 -6.67 -14.08
C GLY A 102 22.96 -8.02 -14.27
N GLY A 103 22.21 -9.08 -14.58
CA GLY A 103 22.73 -10.45 -14.77
C GLY A 103 22.97 -10.85 -16.24
N ALA A 104 22.81 -9.93 -17.19
CA ALA A 104 22.98 -10.17 -18.62
C ALA A 104 24.27 -9.54 -19.19
N ALA A 105 25.39 -9.62 -18.45
CA ALA A 105 26.72 -9.23 -18.90
C ALA A 105 27.71 -10.38 -18.73
#